data_AF-A0A936VTV9-F1
#
_entry.id   AF-A0A936VTV9-F1
#
_cell.length_a   1.000
_cell.length_b   1.000
_cell.length_c   1.000
_cell.angle_alpha   90.00
_cell.angle_beta   90.00
_cell.angle_gamma   90.00
#
_symmetry.space_group_name_H-M   'P 1'
#
loop_
_entity.id
_entity.type
_entity.pdbx_description
1 polymer ?
#
loop_
_entity_poly.entity_id
_entity_poly.type
_entity_poly.pdbx_seq_one_letter_code
_entity_poly.pdbx_strand_id
1 'polypeptide(L)'
;MCKDPFCQELFKHIAMPLISTSANLAGMPSLKCFGEISEEIKTQVDYIVNYRTEERTKGTSSQIARFNDEGELSFLIKCAINWVLESD
;
A
#
# COMPACT_ATOMS: atom_id res chain seq x y z
N MET A 1 9.80 2.45 -5.48
CA MET A 1 9.74 1.10 -6.09
C MET A 1 9.40 0.09 -5.00
N CYS A 2 8.56 -0.91 -5.30
CA CYS A 2 8.20 -1.95 -4.34
C CYS A 2 9.45 -2.75 -3.92
N LYS A 3 9.60 -3.00 -2.61
CA LYS A 3 10.76 -3.71 -2.03
C LYS A 3 10.51 -5.20 -1.80
N ASP A 4 9.27 -5.65 -1.95
CA ASP A 4 8.92 -7.05 -1.71
C ASP A 4 9.49 -7.94 -2.85
N PRO A 5 10.25 -9.01 -2.53
CA PRO A 5 10.86 -9.88 -3.55
C PRO A 5 9.86 -10.51 -4.51
N PHE A 6 8.65 -10.87 -4.03
CA PHE A 6 7.62 -11.44 -4.89
C PHE A 6 7.16 -10.41 -5.94
N CYS A 7 6.92 -9.16 -5.51
CA CYS A 7 6.57 -8.08 -6.43
C CYS A 7 7.69 -7.80 -7.44
N GLN A 8 8.95 -7.81 -7.01
CA GLN A 8 10.09 -7.62 -7.91
C GLN A 8 10.17 -8.71 -8.98
N GLU A 9 9.91 -9.96 -8.60
CA GLU A 9 9.90 -11.07 -9.55
C GLU A 9 8.69 -10.99 -10.49
N LEU A 10 7.51 -10.64 -9.97
CA LEU A 10 6.32 -10.39 -10.78
C LEU A 10 6.56 -9.32 -11.84
N PHE A 11 7.24 -8.22 -11.48
CA PHE A 11 7.57 -7.13 -12.41
C PHE A 11 8.50 -7.56 -13.56
N LYS A 12 9.33 -8.59 -13.38
CA LYS A 12 10.16 -9.13 -14.47
C LYS A 12 9.35 -9.90 -15.51
N HIS A 13 8.19 -10.42 -15.11
CA HIS A 13 7.35 -11.28 -15.94
C HIS A 13 6.17 -10.53 -16.59
N ILE A 14 5.75 -9.40 -16.00
CA ILE A 14 4.72 -8.55 -16.61
C ILE A 14 5.35 -7.47 -17.50
N ALA A 15 4.82 -7.30 -18.70
CA ALA A 15 5.33 -6.32 -19.67
C ALA A 15 4.67 -4.93 -19.52
N MET A 16 3.96 -4.69 -18.41
CA MET A 16 3.17 -3.49 -18.19
C MET A 16 3.19 -3.04 -16.72
N PRO A 17 3.03 -1.72 -16.46
CA PRO A 17 2.95 -1.23 -15.09
C PRO A 17 1.72 -1.79 -14.37
N LEU A 18 1.91 -2.19 -13.11
CA LEU A 18 0.82 -2.62 -12.23
C LEU A 18 0.30 -1.44 -11.42
N ILE A 19 -1.02 -1.24 -11.45
CA ILE A 19 -1.71 -0.30 -10.58
C ILE A 19 -2.19 -1.07 -9.36
N SER A 20 -1.82 -0.62 -8.16
CA SER A 20 -2.26 -1.22 -6.91
C SER A 20 -2.90 -0.16 -6.03
N THR A 21 -4.13 -0.43 -5.62
CA THR A 21 -4.82 0.25 -4.52
C THR A 21 -4.85 -0.66 -3.30
N SER A 22 -5.10 -0.10 -2.12
CA SER A 22 -5.29 -0.91 -0.92
C SER A 22 -6.55 -1.79 -1.05
N ALA A 23 -6.46 -3.04 -0.58
CA ALA A 23 -7.52 -4.03 -0.72
C ALA A 23 -8.63 -3.87 0.33
N ASN A 24 -9.22 -2.67 0.41
CA ASN A 24 -10.32 -2.35 1.33
C ASN A 24 -11.46 -1.65 0.59
N LEU A 25 -12.66 -1.77 1.14
CA LEU A 25 -13.82 -1.02 0.65
C LEU A 25 -13.61 0.49 0.87
N ALA A 26 -14.22 1.30 0.02
CA ALA A 26 -14.12 2.76 0.10
C ALA A 26 -14.61 3.26 1.48
N GLY A 27 -13.86 4.19 2.08
CA GLY A 27 -14.16 4.74 3.41
C GLY A 27 -13.76 3.85 4.60
N MET A 28 -13.31 2.62 4.37
CA MET A 28 -12.84 1.72 5.43
C MET A 28 -11.38 2.02 5.81
N PRO A 29 -10.97 1.76 7.06
CA PRO A 29 -9.58 1.90 7.47
C PRO A 29 -8.67 0.95 6.70
N SER A 30 -7.40 1.31 6.57
CA SER A 30 -6.39 0.42 5.98
C SER A 30 -6.23 -0.85 6.79
N LEU A 31 -6.22 -1.98 6.10
CA LEU A 31 -6.04 -3.31 6.67
C LEU A 31 -4.59 -3.52 7.11
N LYS A 32 -4.40 -4.30 8.18
CA LYS A 32 -3.09 -4.64 8.72
C LYS A 32 -2.55 -5.94 8.15
N CYS A 33 -3.44 -6.87 7.79
CA CYS A 33 -3.08 -8.18 7.25
C CYS A 33 -4.18 -8.75 6.35
N PHE A 34 -3.86 -9.83 5.64
CA PHE A 34 -4.78 -10.53 4.74
C PHE A 34 -6.07 -11.01 5.44
N GLY A 35 -5.96 -11.43 6.70
CA GLY A 35 -7.10 -11.89 7.50
C GLY A 35 -8.18 -10.81 7.77
N GLU A 36 -7.85 -9.53 7.59
CA GLU A 36 -8.80 -8.42 7.75
C GLU A 36 -9.54 -8.07 6.43
N ILE A 37 -9.14 -8.66 5.29
CA ILE A 37 -9.84 -8.44 4.01
C ILE A 37 -11.23 -9.07 4.07
N SER A 38 -12.26 -8.31 3.70
CA SER A 38 -13.64 -8.79 3.69
C SER A 38 -13.86 -9.90 2.65
N GLU A 39 -14.75 -10.84 2.97
CA GLU A 39 -15.17 -11.88 2.01
C GLU A 39 -15.79 -11.29 0.75
N GLU A 40 -16.41 -10.12 0.86
CA GLU A 40 -16.94 -9.37 -0.28
C GLU A 40 -15.85 -9.04 -1.32
N ILE A 41 -14.65 -8.65 -0.89
CA ILE A 41 -13.53 -8.41 -1.82
C ILE A 41 -13.01 -9.73 -2.37
N LYS A 42 -12.85 -10.75 -1.51
CA LYS A 42 -12.31 -12.06 -1.91
C LYS A 42 -13.15 -12.76 -2.98
N THR A 43 -14.46 -12.54 -2.96
CA THR A 43 -15.41 -13.12 -3.93
C THR A 43 -15.54 -12.32 -5.24
N GLN A 44 -15.04 -11.08 -5.28
CA GLN A 44 -15.12 -10.19 -6.44
C GLN A 44 -13.84 -10.09 -7.27
N VAL A 45 -12.75 -10.74 -6.82
CA VAL A 45 -11.46 -10.74 -7.54
C VAL A 45 -11.29 -12.02 -8.35
N ASP A 46 -10.67 -11.91 -9.52
CA ASP A 46 -10.40 -13.06 -10.39
C ASP A 46 -9.36 -14.03 -9.80
N TYR A 47 -8.44 -13.49 -8.99
CA TYR A 47 -7.34 -14.27 -8.45
C TYR A 47 -6.83 -13.70 -7.12
N ILE A 48 -6.58 -14.61 -6.17
CA ILE A 48 -5.90 -14.33 -4.91
C ILE A 48 -4.62 -15.13 -4.89
N VAL A 49 -3.48 -14.44 -4.84
CA VAL A 49 -2.18 -15.12 -4.70
C VAL A 49 -2.01 -15.64 -3.28
N ASN A 50 -1.68 -16.93 -3.14
CA ASN A 50 -1.35 -17.53 -1.85
C ASN A 50 0.10 -17.20 -1.46
N TYR A 51 0.35 -15.95 -1.09
CA TYR A 51 1.65 -15.45 -0.65
C TYR A 51 1.52 -14.68 0.65
N ARG A 52 2.18 -15.14 1.72
CA ARG A 52 2.24 -14.49 3.05
C ARG A 52 0.86 -14.21 3.69
N THR A 53 -0.15 -15.01 3.35
CA THR A 53 -1.55 -14.85 3.81
C THR A 53 -1.73 -15.07 5.31
N GLU A 54 -0.80 -15.78 5.97
CA GLU A 54 -0.83 -16.03 7.42
C GLU A 54 -0.14 -14.95 8.26
N GLU A 55 0.58 -14.02 7.65
CA GLU A 55 1.27 -12.96 8.38
C GLU A 55 0.28 -11.98 9.01
N ARG A 56 0.51 -11.65 10.29
CA ARG A 56 -0.33 -10.71 11.06
C ARG A 56 0.35 -9.38 11.35
N THR A 57 1.59 -9.20 10.87
CA THR A 57 2.39 -8.00 11.10
C THR A 57 1.83 -6.80 10.34
N LYS A 58 1.75 -5.66 11.03
CA LYS A 58 1.24 -4.41 10.48
C LYS A 58 2.22 -3.86 9.46
N GLY A 59 1.84 -3.90 8.18
CA GLY A 59 2.56 -3.23 7.10
C GLY A 59 2.46 -1.71 7.21
N THR A 60 3.50 -1.01 6.74
CA THR A 60 3.52 0.45 6.66
C THR A 60 3.12 0.89 5.26
N SER A 61 2.13 1.79 5.14
CA SER A 61 1.73 2.32 3.84
C SER A 61 2.83 3.17 3.21
N SER A 62 2.82 3.26 1.88
CA SER A 62 3.73 4.15 1.16
C SER A 62 3.39 5.62 1.43
N GLN A 63 4.42 6.47 1.47
CA GLN A 63 4.23 7.92 1.51
C GLN A 63 4.06 8.45 0.09
N ILE A 64 3.07 9.31 -0.10
CA ILE A 64 2.90 10.06 -1.34
C ILE A 64 3.13 11.52 -1.02
N ALA A 65 4.11 12.12 -1.70
CA ALA A 65 4.38 13.54 -1.63
C ALA A 65 4.23 14.16 -3.03
N ARG A 66 3.83 15.42 -3.07
CA ARG A 66 3.65 16.23 -4.26
C ARG A 66 4.53 17.46 -4.12
N PHE A 67 5.30 17.73 -5.16
CA PHE A 67 6.06 18.96 -5.33
C PHE A 67 5.27 19.85 -6.30
N ASN A 68 4.97 21.09 -5.92
CA ASN A 68 4.28 22.04 -6.81
C ASN A 68 5.29 22.86 -7.64
N ASP A 69 4.78 23.62 -8.60
CA ASP A 69 5.61 24.45 -9.50
C ASP A 69 6.34 25.59 -8.77
N GLU A 70 5.89 25.93 -7.55
CA GLU A 70 6.48 26.95 -6.67
C GLU A 70 7.63 26.40 -5.81
N GLY A 71 7.88 25.10 -5.87
CA GLY A 71 8.94 24.44 -5.11
C GLY A 71 8.53 23.92 -3.74
N GLU A 72 7.23 23.91 -3.41
CA GLU A 72 6.70 23.47 -2.13
C GLU A 72 6.40 21.97 -2.12
N LEU A 73 6.84 21.30 -1.05
CA LEU A 73 6.56 19.88 -0.80
C LEU A 73 5.31 19.72 0.07
N SER A 74 4.33 18.98 -0.43
CA SER A 74 3.10 18.61 0.29
C SER A 74 2.97 17.10 0.40
N PHE A 75 2.57 16.58 1.56
CA PHE A 75 2.38 15.15 1.79
C PHE A 75 0.89 14.79 1.66
N LEU A 76 0.56 13.95 0.67
CA LEU A 76 -0.82 13.53 0.36
C LEU A 76 -1.25 12.31 1.17
N ILE A 77 -0.36 11.33 1.31
CA ILE A 77 -0.57 10.18 2.18
C ILE A 77 0.56 10.18 3.21
N LYS A 78 0.21 10.52 4.44
CA LYS A 78 1.10 10.36 5.58
C LYS A 78 1.02 8.92 6.05
N CYS A 79 2.12 8.19 5.88
CA CYS A 79 2.39 7.06 6.74
C CYS A 79 2.39 7.56 8.19
N ALA A 80 1.82 6.80 9.13
CA ALA A 80 1.88 7.08 10.56
C ALA A 80 3.33 7.00 11.06
N ILE A 81 4.12 8.04 10.78
CA ILE A 81 5.34 8.35 11.48
C ILE A 81 5.06 9.70 12.11
N ASN A 82 4.84 9.72 13.42
CA ASN A 82 4.93 10.94 14.20
C ASN A 82 6.41 11.36 14.16
N TRP A 83 6.79 12.14 13.16
CA TRP A 83 7.87 13.11 13.34
C TRP A 83 7.20 14.36 13.89
N VAL A 84 7.06 14.42 15.22
CA VAL A 84 7.09 15.71 15.89
C VAL A 84 8.51 16.20 15.68
N LEU A 85 8.72 16.98 14.63
CA LEU A 85 9.82 17.93 14.64
C LEU A 85 9.34 19.05 15.54
N GLU A 86 9.70 18.94 16.82
CA GLU A 86 9.94 20.15 17.60
C GLU A 86 10.98 20.96 16.82
N SER A 87 10.62 22.20 16.54
CA SER A 87 11.55 23.25 16.22
C SER A 87 11.05 24.44 17.03
N ASP A 88 11.99 25.03 17.77
CA ASP A 88 11.83 26.00 18.86
C ASP A 88 10.67 27.00 18.75
#